data_AF-A0A4Y2QT42-F1
#
_entry.id   AF-A0A4Y2QT42-F1
#
_cell.length_a   1.000
_cell.length_b   1.000
_cell.length_c   1.000
_cell.angle_alpha   90.00
_cell.angle_beta   90.00
_cell.angle_gamma   90.00
#
_symmetry.space_group_name_H-M   'P 1'
#
loop_
_entity.id
_entity.type
_entity.pdbx_description
1 polymer ?
#
loop_
_entity_poly.entity_id
_entity_poly.type
_entity_poly.pdbx_seq_one_letter_code
_entity_poly.pdbx_strand_id
1 'polypeptide(L)'
;MTSFGTPLPILDSTVFMPTFRIQGQVYHKPGPLMSLPNEEEKFLQIYFLGNEEAQAKRRCKLIPGTTKSLIESLQKMLHENNHYVQKFKMAIEDNQQKTYRSLLRQIRNQ
;
A
#
# COMPACT_ATOMS: atom_id res chain seq x y z
N MET A 1 -11.42 -7.53 4.20
CA MET A 1 -9.98 -7.83 4.40
C MET A 1 -9.16 -6.73 3.75
N THR A 2 -8.42 -5.94 4.53
CA THR A 2 -7.49 -4.93 4.00
C THR A 2 -6.13 -5.15 4.65
N SER A 3 -5.30 -6.00 4.03
CA SER A 3 -3.87 -6.04 4.34
C SER A 3 -3.15 -5.04 3.44
N PHE A 4 -2.30 -4.19 4.03
CA PHE A 4 -1.61 -3.14 3.27
C PHE A 4 -0.28 -3.59 2.65
N GLY A 5 0.25 -4.76 2.99
CA GLY A 5 1.56 -5.17 2.44
C GLY A 5 2.14 -6.48 2.96
N THR A 6 1.39 -7.26 3.74
CA THR A 6 1.92 -8.49 4.36
C THR A 6 2.23 -9.55 3.29
N PRO A 7 3.48 -10.03 3.18
CA PRO A 7 3.85 -11.09 2.25
C PRO A 7 3.06 -12.38 2.50
N LEU A 8 2.62 -13.04 1.42
CA LEU A 8 2.10 -14.43 1.44
C LEU A 8 3.03 -15.44 2.15
N PRO A 9 4.37 -15.40 2.02
CA PRO A 9 5.24 -16.39 2.68
C PRO A 9 5.35 -16.27 4.21
N ILE A 10 4.75 -15.24 4.85
CA ILE A 10 4.63 -15.22 6.32
C ILE A 10 3.59 -16.26 6.80
N LEU A 11 2.78 -16.81 5.88
CA LEU A 11 1.77 -17.84 6.15
C LEU A 11 2.38 -19.22 6.47
N ASP A 12 3.65 -19.47 6.13
CA ASP A 12 4.34 -20.75 6.42
C ASP A 12 4.96 -20.82 7.82
N SER A 13 4.85 -19.76 8.62
CA SER A 13 5.23 -19.81 10.03
C SER A 13 3.97 -19.96 10.87
N THR A 14 3.96 -20.96 11.74
CA THR A 14 2.92 -21.28 12.73
C THR A 14 2.64 -20.16 13.76
N VAL A 15 3.12 -18.93 13.51
CA VAL A 15 3.18 -17.81 14.46
C VAL A 15 2.49 -16.54 13.94
N PHE A 16 2.16 -16.45 12.64
CA PHE A 16 1.51 -15.24 12.12
C PHE A 16 -0.01 -15.32 12.22
N MET A 17 -0.57 -14.69 13.27
CA MET A 17 -2.00 -14.49 13.45
C MET A 17 -2.38 -13.07 12.97
N PRO A 18 -2.78 -12.87 11.70
CA PRO A 18 -3.16 -11.54 11.19
C PRO A 18 -4.49 -11.06 11.76
N THR A 19 -5.20 -11.91 12.48
CA THR A 19 -6.51 -11.62 13.04
C THR A 19 -6.48 -11.73 14.56
N PHE A 20 -7.15 -10.80 15.23
CA PHE A 20 -7.41 -10.86 16.66
C PHE A 20 -8.88 -10.56 16.91
N ARG A 21 -9.44 -11.05 18.03
CA ARG A 21 -10.85 -10.86 18.38
C ARG A 21 -10.99 -9.94 19.58
N ILE A 22 -11.83 -8.92 19.48
CA ILE A 22 -12.27 -8.11 20.63
C ILE A 22 -13.79 -8.25 20.68
N GLN A 23 -14.32 -8.74 21.81
CA GLN A 23 -15.76 -8.91 22.04
C GLN A 23 -16.49 -9.69 20.91
N GLY A 24 -15.86 -10.74 20.38
CA GLY A 24 -16.44 -11.56 19.31
C GLY A 24 -16.26 -10.99 17.89
N GLN A 25 -15.85 -9.73 17.75
CA GLN A 25 -15.56 -9.13 16.45
C GLN A 25 -14.11 -9.40 16.03
N VAL A 26 -13.93 -9.86 14.78
CA VAL A 26 -12.62 -10.13 14.18
C VAL A 26 -12.03 -8.84 13.61
N TYR A 27 -10.84 -8.49 14.06
CA TYR A 27 -10.02 -7.39 13.54
C TYR A 27 -8.82 -7.95 12.79
N HIS A 28 -8.38 -7.24 11.77
CA HIS A 28 -7.15 -7.56 11.04
C HIS A 28 -6.05 -6.58 11.46
N LYS A 29 -4.85 -7.08 11.79
CA LYS A 29 -3.68 -6.21 11.96
C LYS A 29 -3.27 -5.69 10.57
N PRO A 30 -3.40 -4.39 10.28
CA PRO A 30 -3.00 -3.86 8.99
C PRO A 30 -1.48 -3.92 8.84
N GLY A 31 -1.01 -4.27 7.64
CA GLY A 31 0.39 -4.14 7.27
C GLY A 31 0.81 -2.67 7.11
N PRO A 32 2.09 -2.40 6.78
CA PRO A 32 2.54 -1.03 6.52
C PRO A 32 1.90 -0.49 5.23
N LEU A 33 1.56 0.80 5.24
CA LEU A 33 0.96 1.48 4.08
C LEU A 33 1.97 1.72 2.94
N MET A 34 3.26 1.81 3.29
CA MET A 34 4.38 1.91 2.36
C MET A 34 5.15 0.59 2.34
N SER A 35 5.82 0.30 1.21
CA SER A 35 6.78 -0.79 1.11
C SER A 35 7.95 -0.58 2.08
N LEU A 36 8.46 -1.68 2.65
CA LEU A 36 9.70 -1.65 3.41
C LEU A 36 10.90 -1.51 2.47
N PRO A 37 12.06 -1.01 2.94
CA PRO A 37 13.28 -0.99 2.14
C PRO A 37 13.59 -2.39 1.59
N ASN A 38 13.86 -2.48 0.28
CA ASN A 38 14.12 -3.71 -0.46
C ASN A 38 12.92 -4.66 -0.65
N GLU A 39 11.72 -4.25 -0.27
CA GLU A 39 10.49 -4.99 -0.61
C GLU A 39 9.75 -4.30 -1.75
N GLU A 40 9.29 -5.09 -2.72
CA GLU A 40 8.42 -4.59 -3.78
C GLU A 40 6.97 -4.44 -3.28
N GLU A 41 6.26 -3.42 -3.77
CA GLU A 41 4.91 -3.06 -3.36
C GLU A 41 3.89 -4.16 -3.69
N LYS A 42 2.95 -4.39 -2.76
CA LYS A 42 1.89 -5.40 -2.87
C LYS A 42 0.54 -4.84 -2.41
N PHE A 43 -0.54 -5.48 -2.84
CA PHE A 43 -1.91 -5.12 -2.43
C PHE A 43 -2.23 -3.62 -2.60
N LEU A 44 -2.52 -2.91 -1.50
CA LEU A 44 -2.84 -1.49 -1.53
C LEU A 44 -1.62 -0.61 -1.81
N GLN A 45 -0.40 -0.99 -1.39
CA GLN A 45 0.82 -0.21 -1.64
C GLN A 45 1.02 0.13 -3.12
N ILE A 46 0.56 -0.74 -4.02
CA ILE A 46 0.67 -0.55 -5.46
C ILE A 46 -0.02 0.75 -5.90
N TYR A 47 -1.06 1.23 -5.21
CA TYR A 47 -1.71 2.52 -5.54
C TYR A 47 -0.85 3.75 -5.29
N PHE A 48 0.21 3.59 -4.51
CA PHE A 48 1.14 4.65 -4.13
C PHE A 48 2.51 4.45 -4.78
N LEU A 49 2.66 3.42 -5.61
CA LEU A 49 3.88 3.15 -6.36
C LEU A 49 3.97 4.10 -7.55
N GLY A 50 5.00 4.95 -7.57
CA GLY A 50 5.38 5.75 -8.74
C GLY A 50 4.20 6.41 -9.45
N ASN A 51 4.09 6.18 -10.76
CA ASN A 51 2.98 6.63 -11.59
C ASN A 51 2.06 5.47 -11.98
N GLU A 52 0.89 5.77 -12.56
CA GLU A 52 -0.13 4.78 -12.94
C GLU A 52 0.42 3.64 -13.83
N GLU A 53 1.38 3.92 -14.70
CA GLU A 53 2.02 2.91 -15.54
C GLU A 53 2.86 1.93 -14.72
N ALA A 54 3.63 2.42 -13.74
CA ALA A 54 4.40 1.58 -12.83
C ALA A 54 3.47 0.67 -12.02
N GLN A 55 2.31 1.18 -11.60
CA GLN A 55 1.27 0.41 -10.91
C GLN A 55 0.72 -0.70 -11.79
N ALA A 56 0.35 -0.38 -13.03
CA ALA A 56 -0.17 -1.35 -13.98
C ALA A 56 0.86 -2.44 -14.29
N LYS A 57 2.12 -2.06 -14.55
CA LYS A 57 3.23 -2.99 -14.79
C LYS A 57 3.45 -3.92 -13.59
N ARG A 58 3.39 -3.38 -12.37
CA ARG A 58 3.51 -4.15 -11.13
C ARG A 58 2.39 -5.18 -11.00
N ARG A 59 1.14 -4.81 -11.30
CA ARG A 59 -0.01 -5.72 -11.27
C ARG A 59 0.09 -6.81 -12.31
N CYS A 60 0.51 -6.49 -13.53
CA CYS A 60 0.72 -7.50 -14.58
C CYS A 60 1.81 -8.52 -14.19
N LYS A 61 2.86 -8.09 -13.49
CA LYS A 61 3.90 -9.01 -12.96
C LYS A 61 3.35 -9.93 -11.87
N LEU A 62 2.45 -9.43 -11.02
CA LEU A 62 1.87 -10.19 -9.90
C LEU A 62 0.74 -11.15 -10.32
N ILE A 63 0.00 -10.83 -11.37
CA ILE A 63 -1.15 -11.60 -11.85
C ILE A 63 -0.91 -12.01 -13.31
N PRO A 64 -0.14 -13.10 -13.53
CA PRO A 64 0.17 -13.58 -14.87
C PRO A 64 -1.12 -13.93 -15.62
N GLY A 65 -1.16 -13.65 -16.92
CA GLY A 65 -2.34 -13.88 -17.77
C GLY A 65 -3.31 -12.70 -17.85
N THR A 66 -3.08 -11.61 -17.12
CA THR A 66 -3.91 -10.40 -17.21
C THR A 66 -3.42 -9.46 -18.32
N THR A 67 -4.34 -8.86 -19.07
CA THR A 67 -4.02 -7.83 -20.06
C THR A 67 -3.80 -6.46 -19.41
N LYS A 68 -2.77 -5.71 -19.86
CA LYS A 68 -2.45 -4.37 -19.35
C LYS A 68 -3.66 -3.42 -19.45
N SER A 69 -4.38 -3.45 -20.57
CA SER A 69 -5.57 -2.61 -20.80
C SER A 69 -6.71 -2.88 -19.79
N LEU A 70 -6.92 -4.13 -19.39
CA LEU A 70 -7.91 -4.47 -18.37
C LEU A 70 -7.50 -3.91 -17.01
N ILE A 71 -6.22 -4.06 -16.64
CA ILE A 71 -5.68 -3.51 -15.39
C ILE A 71 -5.83 -2.00 -15.36
N GLU A 72 -5.47 -1.30 -16.44
CA GLU A 72 -5.58 0.16 -16.53
C GLU A 72 -7.05 0.62 -16.43
N SER A 73 -7.98 -0.09 -17.08
CA SER A 73 -9.41 0.22 -17.01
C SER A 73 -9.96 0.08 -15.59
N LEU A 74 -9.61 -1.01 -14.89
CA LEU A 74 -10.02 -1.23 -13.50
C LEU A 74 -9.37 -0.22 -12.55
N GLN A 75 -8.09 0.10 -12.77
CA GLN A 75 -7.37 1.09 -11.97
C GLN A 75 -7.99 2.47 -12.11
N LYS A 76 -8.34 2.88 -13.34
CA LYS A 76 -9.03 4.13 -13.62
C LYS A 76 -10.39 4.19 -12.90
N MET A 77 -11.21 3.14 -13.05
CA MET A 77 -12.50 3.04 -12.36
C MET A 77 -12.35 3.19 -10.84
N LEU A 78 -11.34 2.56 -10.25
CA LEU A 78 -11.09 2.65 -8.81
C LEU A 78 -10.57 4.04 -8.41
N HIS A 79 -9.77 4.72 -9.22
CA HIS A 79 -9.35 6.09 -8.94
C HIS A 79 -10.51 7.09 -8.96
N GLU A 80 -11.47 6.89 -9.87
CA GLU A 80 -12.64 7.74 -10.03
C GLU A 80 -13.67 7.53 -8.93
N ASN A 81 -13.89 6.28 -8.50
CA ASN A 81 -15.00 5.93 -7.62
C ASN A 81 -14.59 5.65 -6.16
N ASN A 82 -13.34 5.24 -5.91
CA ASN A 82 -12.90 4.86 -4.57
C ASN A 82 -12.27 6.06 -3.82
N HIS A 83 -13.10 6.75 -3.03
CA HIS A 83 -12.66 7.90 -2.24
C HIS A 83 -11.54 7.58 -1.23
N TYR A 84 -11.37 6.31 -0.83
CA TYR A 84 -10.30 5.93 0.10
C TYR A 84 -8.93 6.05 -0.55
N VAL A 85 -8.81 5.76 -1.85
CA VAL A 85 -7.54 5.89 -2.58
C VAL A 85 -7.05 7.34 -2.51
N GLN A 86 -7.96 8.31 -2.72
CA GLN A 86 -7.62 9.73 -2.61
C GLN A 86 -7.24 10.13 -1.18
N LYS A 87 -7.99 9.67 -0.18
CA LYS A 87 -7.67 9.93 1.24
C LYS A 87 -6.29 9.39 1.62
N PHE A 88 -5.93 8.19 1.17
CA PHE A 88 -4.63 7.61 1.45
C PHE A 88 -3.49 8.34 0.71
N LYS A 89 -3.68 8.71 -0.56
CA LYS A 89 -2.69 9.52 -1.30
C LYS A 89 -2.38 10.84 -0.57
N MET A 90 -3.43 11.59 -0.19
CA MET A 90 -3.27 12.84 0.57
C MET A 90 -2.55 12.62 1.91
N ALA A 91 -2.88 11.56 2.65
CA ALA A 91 -2.26 11.27 3.94
C ALA A 91 -0.76 10.93 3.81
N ILE A 92 -0.37 10.23 2.73
CA ILE A 92 1.04 9.90 2.46
C ILE A 92 1.82 11.15 2.10
N GLU A 93 1.28 12.00 1.22
CA GLU A 93 1.91 13.26 0.83
C GLU A 93 2.11 14.22 2.01
N ASP A 94 1.09 14.40 2.85
CA ASP A 94 1.19 15.21 4.08
C ASP A 94 2.25 14.66 5.05
N ASN A 95 2.31 13.34 5.21
CA ASN A 95 3.32 12.70 6.07
C ASN A 95 4.75 12.90 5.52
N GLN A 96 4.96 12.78 4.20
CA GLN A 96 6.25 13.06 3.57
C GLN A 96 6.65 14.53 3.75
N GLN A 97 5.71 15.47 3.59
CA GLN A 97 5.97 16.89 3.84
C GLN A 97 6.34 17.17 5.29
N LYS A 98 5.64 16.57 6.26
CA LYS A 98 5.97 16.68 7.69
C LYS A 98 7.38 16.14 7.98
N THR A 99 7.72 14.99 7.40
CA THR A 99 9.04 14.37 7.54
C THR A 99 10.14 15.27 6.99
N TYR A 100 9.97 15.81 5.77
CA TYR A 100 10.91 16.74 5.15
C TYR A 100 11.10 18.02 5.97
N ARG A 101 9.99 18.61 6.47
CA ARG A 101 10.04 19.79 7.34
C ARG A 101 10.80 19.53 8.63
N SER A 102 10.63 18.35 9.23
CA SER A 102 11.36 17.94 10.43
C SER A 102 12.86 17.84 10.16
N LEU A 103 13.26 17.23 9.05
CA LEU A 103 14.67 17.11 8.64
C LEU A 103 15.32 18.48 8.39
N LEU A 104 14.65 19.37 7.66
CA LEU A 104 15.15 20.73 7.42
C LEU A 104 15.35 21.52 8.72
N ARG A 105 14.44 21.36 9.70
CA ARG A 105 14.56 22.03 11.00
C ARG A 105 15.74 21.49 11.81
N GLN A 106 16.05 20.20 11.73
CA GLN A 106 17.22 19.61 12.37
C GLN A 106 18.53 20.09 11.73
N ILE A 107 18.59 20.17 10.39
CA ILE A 107 19.78 20.65 9.66
C ILE A 107 20.04 22.14 9.94
N ARG A 108 19.00 22.96 10.08
CA ARG A 108 19.13 24.40 10.36
C ARG A 108 19.62 24.72 11.79
N ASN A 109 19.47 23.79 12.72
CA ASN A 109 19.80 23.96 14.13
C ASN A 109 21.13 23.28 14.51
N GLN A 110 21.93 22.87 13.54
CA GLN A 110 23.34 22.47 13.68
C GLN A 110 24.22 23.59 13.13
#